data_AF-A0A957LQD7-F1
#
_entry.id   AF-A0A957LQD7-F1
#
_cell.length_a   1.000
_cell.length_b   1.000
_cell.length_c   1.000
_cell.angle_alpha   90.00
_cell.angle_beta   90.00
_cell.angle_gamma   90.00
#
_symmetry.space_group_name_H-M   'P 1'
#
loop_
_entity.id
_entity.type
_entity.pdbx_description
1 polymer ?
#
loop_
_entity_poly.entity_id
_entity_poly.type
_entity_poly.pdbx_seq_one_letter_code
_entity_poly.pdbx_strand_id
1 'polypeptide(L)'
;MKNKRVVLLLLGLLLISAMVSACAAPVAPATPAGGEEAAATEAAPAEAAADDAAAKPYIPVISKGFQHQFWQAVKLGSEQAAADLNVDITFEGPATESEVDKQIEMLTAALAKNPAAICFAALDTQAAIPLLEEAQAKGIPVVGFDSGVDSDIPVA
;
A
#
# COMPACT_ATOMS: atom_id res chain seq x y z
N MET A 1 -23.01 -40.64 -10.54
CA MET A 1 -22.57 -40.44 -11.94
C MET A 1 -23.66 -39.93 -12.89
N LYS A 2 -24.94 -39.81 -12.47
CA LYS A 2 -26.04 -39.38 -13.35
C LYS A 2 -26.25 -37.85 -13.42
N ASN A 3 -25.54 -37.11 -12.57
CA ASN A 3 -25.65 -35.67 -12.35
C ASN A 3 -24.44 -34.86 -12.88
N LYS A 4 -23.32 -35.52 -13.22
CA LYS A 4 -22.15 -34.85 -13.81
C LYS A 4 -22.36 -34.45 -15.28
N ARG A 5 -23.21 -35.17 -16.02
CA ARG A 5 -23.52 -34.89 -17.44
C ARG A 5 -24.47 -33.69 -17.63
N VAL A 6 -25.32 -33.42 -16.64
CA VAL A 6 -26.27 -32.28 -16.67
C VAL A 6 -25.54 -30.96 -16.34
N VAL A 7 -24.58 -30.99 -15.42
CA VAL A 7 -23.73 -29.82 -15.10
C VAL A 7 -22.80 -29.46 -16.26
N LEU A 8 -22.26 -30.45 -16.99
CA LEU A 8 -21.45 -30.23 -18.19
C LEU A 8 -22.24 -29.71 -19.40
N LEU A 9 -23.54 -30.02 -19.50
CA LEU A 9 -24.43 -29.48 -20.54
C LEU A 9 -24.91 -28.05 -20.22
N LEU A 10 -25.01 -27.67 -18.94
CA LEU A 10 -25.37 -26.31 -18.53
C LEU A 10 -24.19 -25.32 -18.59
N LEU A 11 -22.94 -25.79 -18.49
CA LEU A 11 -21.74 -24.94 -18.66
C LEU A 11 -21.42 -24.61 -20.13
N GLY A 12 -21.92 -25.40 -21.09
CA GLY A 12 -21.66 -25.22 -22.53
C GLY A 12 -22.60 -24.24 -23.24
N LEU A 13 -23.73 -23.88 -22.63
CA LEU A 13 -24.73 -22.98 -23.24
C LEU A 13 -24.53 -21.49 -22.88
N LEU A 14 -23.50 -21.17 -22.09
CA LEU A 14 -23.24 -19.81 -21.58
C LEU A 14 -22.07 -19.09 -22.28
N LEU A 15 -21.56 -19.63 -23.40
CA LEU A 15 -20.40 -19.12 -24.14
C LEU A 15 -20.72 -18.66 -25.58
N ILE A 16 -21.95 -18.21 -25.86
CA ILE A 16 -22.32 -17.65 -27.17
C ILE A 16 -23.24 -16.43 -27.00
N SER A 17 -22.65 -15.28 -26.65
CA SER A 17 -23.14 -13.89 -26.86
C SER A 17 -22.16 -12.98 -26.11
N ALA A 18 -21.44 -12.02 -26.67
CA ALA A 18 -21.66 -11.23 -27.86
C ALA A 18 -20.31 -10.78 -28.46
N MET A 19 -20.25 -10.74 -29.79
CA MET A 19 -19.27 -9.97 -30.54
C MET A 19 -19.84 -8.57 -30.85
N VAL A 20 -18.90 -7.68 -31.21
CA VAL A 20 -19.06 -6.47 -32.03
C VAL A 20 -19.49 -5.20 -31.29
N SER A 21 -18.50 -4.35 -30.99
CA SER A 21 -18.61 -2.92 -31.23
C SER A 21 -17.34 -2.45 -31.91
N ALA A 22 -17.45 -2.20 -33.21
CA ALA A 22 -16.45 -1.62 -34.06
C ALA A 22 -16.82 -0.15 -34.29
N CYS A 23 -15.89 0.76 -34.05
CA CYS A 23 -15.78 2.02 -34.78
C CYS A 23 -14.31 2.45 -34.77
N ALA A 24 -13.68 2.34 -35.92
CA ALA A 24 -12.40 2.96 -36.23
C ALA A 24 -12.64 4.35 -36.81
N ALA A 25 -11.72 5.28 -36.54
CA ALA A 25 -11.37 6.35 -37.47
C ALA A 25 -9.87 6.68 -37.31
N PRO A 26 -9.08 6.78 -38.40
CA PRO A 26 -7.64 7.05 -38.36
C PRO A 26 -7.28 8.50 -38.73
N VAL A 27 -5.97 8.78 -38.72
CA VAL A 27 -5.20 9.81 -39.47
C VAL A 27 -4.59 10.96 -38.65
N ALA A 28 -3.25 11.03 -38.71
CA ALA A 28 -2.34 12.16 -38.41
C ALA A 28 -1.85 12.77 -39.77
N PRO A 29 -0.90 13.73 -39.86
CA PRO A 29 -0.53 14.92 -39.07
C PRO A 29 -0.44 16.22 -39.94
N ALA A 30 0.11 17.30 -39.36
CA ALA A 30 0.92 18.38 -39.97
C ALA A 30 0.31 19.75 -40.35
N THR A 31 1.09 20.77 -39.95
CA THR A 31 1.04 22.24 -40.03
C THR A 31 1.02 22.83 -41.47
N PRO A 32 0.63 24.11 -41.65
CA PRO A 32 1.58 25.26 -41.75
C PRO A 32 1.09 26.49 -40.94
N ALA A 33 1.92 27.21 -40.17
CA ALA A 33 2.91 28.25 -40.51
C ALA A 33 2.33 29.57 -41.10
N GLY A 34 2.52 30.66 -40.35
CA GLY A 34 2.37 32.09 -40.74
C GLY A 34 1.16 32.77 -40.07
N GLY A 35 1.23 33.92 -39.41
CA GLY A 35 2.27 34.91 -39.09
C GLY A 35 1.58 36.20 -38.58
N GLU A 36 2.25 36.96 -37.69
CA GLU A 36 1.97 38.36 -37.25
C GLU A 36 0.63 38.68 -36.53
N GLU A 37 0.49 39.58 -35.56
CA GLU A 37 1.32 40.24 -34.53
C GLU A 37 0.30 40.97 -33.62
N ALA A 38 0.67 41.18 -32.34
CA ALA A 38 0.14 42.15 -31.39
C ALA A 38 -1.32 42.03 -30.87
N ALA A 39 -1.44 41.63 -29.59
CA ALA A 39 -2.11 42.44 -28.59
C ALA A 39 -1.69 41.97 -27.18
N ALA A 40 -1.03 42.86 -26.44
CA ALA A 40 -0.74 42.67 -25.03
C ALA A 40 -2.06 42.54 -24.25
N THR A 41 -2.22 41.43 -23.53
CA THR A 41 -3.15 41.33 -22.41
C THR A 41 -2.33 40.80 -21.25
N GLU A 42 -2.15 41.69 -20.27
CA GLU A 42 -1.60 41.42 -18.95
C GLU A 42 -2.48 40.37 -18.27
N ALA A 43 -2.08 39.10 -18.37
CA ALA A 43 -2.66 38.04 -17.57
C ALA A 43 -2.00 38.12 -16.19
N ALA A 44 -2.76 38.63 -15.21
CA ALA A 44 -2.45 38.48 -13.80
C ALA A 44 -2.04 37.02 -13.52
N PRO A 45 -1.01 36.75 -12.69
CA PRO A 45 -0.70 35.39 -12.32
C PRO A 45 -1.94 34.82 -11.65
N ALA A 46 -2.60 33.88 -12.32
CA ALA A 46 -3.49 32.96 -11.65
C ALA A 46 -2.59 32.24 -10.64
N GLU A 47 -2.71 32.60 -9.37
CA GLU A 47 -2.36 31.70 -8.28
C GLU A 47 -3.14 30.42 -8.55
N ALA A 48 -2.47 29.47 -9.19
CA ALA A 48 -2.78 28.09 -9.00
C ALA A 48 -2.67 27.90 -7.49
N ALA A 49 -3.82 27.90 -6.81
CA ALA A 49 -3.94 27.39 -5.47
C ALA A 49 -3.39 25.96 -5.56
N ALA A 50 -2.10 25.82 -5.23
CA ALA A 50 -1.54 24.55 -4.87
C ALA A 50 -2.37 24.13 -3.67
N ASP A 51 -3.28 23.19 -3.92
CA ASP A 51 -3.95 22.46 -2.87
C ASP A 51 -2.81 21.86 -2.06
N ASP A 52 -2.49 22.47 -0.91
CA ASP A 52 -1.52 21.97 0.06
C ASP A 52 -2.13 20.70 0.64
N ALA A 53 -2.14 19.64 -0.16
CA ALA A 53 -2.53 18.32 0.27
C ALA A 53 -1.51 17.91 1.33
N ALA A 54 -1.91 18.07 2.59
CA ALA A 54 -1.09 17.71 3.74
C ALA A 54 -0.49 16.33 3.52
N ALA A 55 0.83 16.21 3.69
CA ALA A 55 1.54 14.96 3.49
C ALA A 55 0.91 13.85 4.34
N LYS A 56 0.63 12.70 3.72
CA LYS A 56 -0.01 11.58 4.40
C LYS A 56 0.91 11.04 5.51
N PRO A 57 0.39 10.72 6.70
CA PRO A 57 1.18 10.04 7.72
C PRO A 57 1.72 8.71 7.18
N TYR A 58 3.00 8.44 7.43
CA TYR A 58 3.65 7.19 7.06
C TYR A 58 3.69 6.22 8.25
N ILE A 59 3.13 5.02 8.08
CA ILE A 59 3.03 3.98 9.13
C ILE A 59 3.48 2.62 8.56
N PRO A 60 4.73 2.16 8.80
CA PRO A 60 5.16 0.83 8.41
C PRO A 60 4.47 -0.25 9.26
N VAL A 61 4.05 -1.32 8.59
CA VAL A 61 3.52 -2.54 9.19
C VAL A 61 4.57 -3.64 9.05
N ILE A 62 5.20 -4.00 10.17
CA ILE A 62 6.24 -5.03 10.23
C ILE A 62 5.61 -6.31 10.78
N SER A 63 5.34 -7.25 9.88
CA SER A 63 4.71 -8.53 10.14
C SER A 63 5.73 -9.65 10.43
N LYS A 64 5.24 -10.85 10.76
CA LYS A 64 6.08 -12.04 10.98
C LYS A 64 6.54 -12.71 9.68
N GLY A 65 5.97 -12.33 8.53
CA GLY A 65 6.46 -12.76 7.22
C GLY A 65 5.36 -12.83 6.16
N PHE A 66 5.60 -13.55 5.07
CA PHE A 66 4.67 -13.64 3.92
C PHE A 66 4.22 -15.04 3.55
N GLN A 67 4.81 -16.09 4.14
CA GLN A 67 4.55 -17.48 3.73
C GLN A 67 3.12 -17.95 4.00
N HIS A 68 2.52 -17.50 5.09
CA HIS A 68 1.19 -17.93 5.49
C HIS A 68 0.10 -17.06 4.86
N GLN A 69 -1.01 -17.68 4.45
CA GLN A 69 -2.20 -16.97 3.94
C GLN A 69 -2.76 -15.99 4.98
N PHE A 70 -2.52 -16.24 6.26
CA PHE A 70 -2.80 -15.29 7.33
C PHE A 70 -2.18 -13.92 7.05
N TRP A 71 -0.88 -13.85 6.77
CA TRP A 71 -0.18 -12.59 6.51
C TRP A 71 -0.63 -11.89 5.22
N GLN A 72 -1.09 -12.66 4.22
CA GLN A 72 -1.69 -12.08 3.01
C GLN A 72 -3.03 -11.39 3.33
N ALA A 73 -3.83 -11.98 4.22
CA ALA A 73 -5.08 -11.37 4.69
C ALA A 73 -4.81 -10.14 5.56
N VAL A 74 -3.82 -10.20 6.46
CA VAL A 74 -3.39 -9.03 7.25
C VAL A 74 -2.96 -7.90 6.32
N LYS A 75 -2.11 -8.18 5.32
CA LYS A 75 -1.67 -7.21 4.32
C LYS A 75 -2.85 -6.53 3.62
N LEU A 76 -3.80 -7.31 3.12
CA LEU A 76 -4.98 -6.77 2.44
C LEU A 76 -5.80 -5.86 3.37
N GLY A 77 -5.98 -6.26 4.64
CA GLY A 77 -6.65 -5.43 5.65
C GLY A 77 -5.91 -4.13 5.95
N SER A 78 -4.59 -4.19 6.10
CA SER A 78 -3.74 -3.02 6.30
C SER A 78 -3.81 -2.06 5.11
N GLU A 79 -3.73 -2.57 3.88
CA GLU A 79 -3.81 -1.76 2.65
C GLU A 79 -5.19 -1.12 2.48
N GLN A 80 -6.28 -1.84 2.81
CA GLN A 80 -7.63 -1.28 2.81
C GLN A 80 -7.77 -0.16 3.84
N ALA A 81 -7.34 -0.37 5.08
CA ALA A 81 -7.39 0.65 6.12
C ALA A 81 -6.54 1.88 5.76
N ALA A 82 -5.39 1.67 5.11
CA ALA A 82 -4.55 2.75 4.64
C ALA A 82 -5.26 3.65 3.61
N ALA A 83 -5.99 3.04 2.67
CA ALA A 83 -6.82 3.75 1.71
C ALA A 83 -7.96 4.52 2.39
N ASP A 84 -8.68 3.87 3.32
CA ASP A 84 -9.84 4.45 4.00
C ASP A 84 -9.45 5.62 4.92
N LEU A 85 -8.27 5.56 5.53
CA LEU A 85 -7.77 6.56 6.48
C LEU A 85 -6.81 7.58 5.84
N ASN A 86 -6.53 7.45 4.53
CA ASN A 86 -5.61 8.29 3.78
C ASN A 86 -4.20 8.37 4.41
N VAL A 87 -3.64 7.22 4.79
CA VAL A 87 -2.27 7.07 5.30
C VAL A 87 -1.41 6.29 4.31
N ASP A 88 -0.11 6.54 4.31
CA ASP A 88 0.85 5.75 3.54
C ASP A 88 1.41 4.64 4.43
N ILE A 89 1.48 3.41 3.91
CA ILE A 89 2.03 2.27 4.63
C ILE A 89 3.06 1.52 3.78
N THR A 90 3.98 0.84 4.45
CA THR A 90 4.62 -0.36 3.92
C THR A 90 4.06 -1.57 4.65
N PHE A 91 4.04 -2.72 3.97
CA PHE A 91 3.83 -4.01 4.62
C PHE A 91 5.09 -4.83 4.40
N GLU A 92 5.82 -5.08 5.49
CA GLU A 92 7.13 -5.73 5.49
C GLU A 92 7.09 -6.95 6.39
N GLY A 93 8.04 -7.86 6.18
CA GLY A 93 8.14 -9.09 6.94
C GLY A 93 9.24 -9.97 6.34
N PRO A 94 9.94 -10.77 7.16
CA PRO A 94 10.94 -11.69 6.64
C PRO A 94 10.32 -12.77 5.75
N ALA A 95 11.17 -13.51 5.03
CA ALA A 95 10.69 -14.61 4.21
C ALA A 95 10.00 -15.67 5.09
N THR A 96 10.58 -15.99 6.24
CA THR A 96 10.11 -17.00 7.21
C THR A 96 9.96 -16.42 8.63
N GLU A 97 9.11 -17.06 9.45
CA GLU A 97 8.96 -16.69 10.87
C GLU A 97 10.17 -17.09 11.74
N SER A 98 11.18 -17.75 11.18
CA SER A 98 12.43 -18.06 11.90
C SER A 98 13.50 -16.98 11.76
N GLU A 99 13.32 -16.02 10.87
CA GLU A 99 14.33 -15.00 10.55
C GLU A 99 14.17 -13.75 11.43
N VAL A 100 14.37 -13.91 12.73
CA VAL A 100 14.30 -12.82 13.73
C VAL A 100 15.22 -11.67 13.33
N ASP A 101 16.48 -11.95 13.00
CA ASP A 101 17.46 -10.91 12.62
C ASP A 101 17.00 -10.08 11.42
N LYS A 102 16.32 -10.69 10.44
CA LYS A 102 15.77 -9.95 9.29
C LYS A 102 14.61 -9.07 9.67
N GLN A 103 13.76 -9.49 10.61
CA GLN A 103 12.73 -8.61 11.14
C GLN A 103 13.34 -7.41 11.88
N ILE A 104 14.43 -7.60 12.62
CA ILE A 104 15.16 -6.51 13.30
C ILE A 104 15.79 -5.53 12.30
N GLU A 105 16.39 -6.02 11.22
CA GLU A 105 16.90 -5.18 10.13
C GLU A 105 15.78 -4.33 9.50
N MET A 106 14.61 -4.93 9.24
CA MET A 106 13.43 -4.23 8.70
C MET A 106 12.91 -3.17 9.66
N LEU A 107 12.76 -3.49 10.95
CA LEU A 107 12.33 -2.54 11.97
C LEU A 107 13.31 -1.37 12.11
N THR A 108 14.61 -1.64 12.06
CA THR A 108 15.67 -0.61 12.07
C THR A 108 15.53 0.33 10.86
N ALA A 109 15.36 -0.24 9.67
CA ALA A 109 15.19 0.54 8.43
C ALA A 109 13.89 1.37 8.43
N ALA A 110 12.82 0.83 9.02
CA ALA A 110 11.56 1.53 9.19
C ALA A 110 11.69 2.71 10.16
N LEU A 111 12.32 2.51 11.33
CA LEU A 111 12.59 3.57 12.31
C LEU A 111 13.46 4.71 11.76
N ALA A 112 14.44 4.40 10.92
CA ALA A 112 15.31 5.39 10.29
C ALA A 112 14.55 6.38 9.38
N LYS A 113 13.33 6.03 8.92
CA LYS A 113 12.47 6.90 8.13
C LYS A 113 11.62 7.87 8.98
N ASN A 114 11.75 7.84 10.31
CA ASN A 114 10.96 8.63 11.26
C ASN A 114 9.45 8.55 10.99
N PRO A 115 8.86 7.34 11.02
CA PRO A 115 7.43 7.17 10.75
C PRO A 115 6.56 7.84 11.82
N ALA A 116 5.30 8.09 11.47
CA ALA A 116 4.32 8.65 12.39
C ALA A 116 3.91 7.67 13.50
N ALA A 117 3.94 6.36 13.21
CA ALA A 117 3.74 5.26 14.15
C ALA A 117 4.30 3.97 13.51
N ILE A 118 4.43 2.88 14.27
CA ILE A 118 4.85 1.56 13.77
C ILE A 118 3.82 0.52 14.20
N CYS A 119 3.39 -0.35 13.28
CA CYS A 119 2.68 -1.58 13.64
C CYS A 119 3.68 -2.74 13.63
N PHE A 120 3.74 -3.52 14.71
CA PHE A 120 4.75 -4.56 14.89
C PHE A 120 4.14 -5.87 15.41
N ALA A 121 4.37 -6.97 14.69
CA ALA A 121 4.08 -8.33 15.14
C ALA A 121 5.38 -9.08 15.38
N ALA A 122 5.70 -9.36 16.64
CA ALA A 122 7.03 -9.84 17.02
C ALA A 122 7.26 -11.31 16.62
N LEU A 123 8.43 -11.61 16.07
CA LEU A 123 8.94 -12.99 15.98
C LEU A 123 9.54 -13.48 17.29
N ASP A 124 10.15 -12.57 18.05
CA ASP A 124 10.78 -12.85 19.34
C ASP A 124 10.38 -11.77 20.35
N THR A 125 10.08 -12.17 21.59
CA THR A 125 9.53 -11.27 22.61
C THR A 125 10.56 -10.30 23.20
N GLN A 126 11.85 -10.48 22.92
CA GLN A 126 12.95 -9.69 23.49
C GLN A 126 13.75 -8.94 22.44
N ALA A 127 13.99 -9.55 21.28
CA ALA A 127 14.96 -9.06 20.30
C ALA A 127 14.70 -7.62 19.82
N ALA A 128 13.43 -7.21 19.73
CA ALA A 128 13.05 -5.88 19.26
C ALA A 128 13.08 -4.80 20.35
N ILE A 129 13.17 -5.15 21.64
CA ILE A 129 13.02 -4.19 22.75
C ILE A 129 13.92 -2.97 22.61
N PRO A 130 15.23 -3.08 22.29
CA PRO A 130 16.09 -1.91 22.14
C PRO A 130 15.62 -0.92 21.05
N LEU A 131 15.04 -1.44 19.96
CA LEU A 131 14.47 -0.62 18.88
C LEU A 131 13.13 0.01 19.29
N LEU A 132 12.33 -0.68 20.12
CA LEU A 132 11.10 -0.11 20.66
C LEU A 132 11.38 1.00 21.68
N GLU A 133 12.43 0.85 22.49
CA GLU A 133 12.93 1.91 23.37
C GLU A 133 13.38 3.13 22.56
N GLU A 134 14.07 2.93 21.43
CA GLU A 134 14.41 4.01 20.50
C GLU A 134 13.17 4.70 19.93
N ALA A 135 12.17 3.92 19.50
CA ALA A 135 10.89 4.45 19.01
C ALA A 135 10.21 5.33 20.08
N GLN A 136 10.13 4.83 21.31
CA GLN A 136 9.56 5.54 22.45
C GLN A 136 10.32 6.83 22.75
N ALA A 137 11.65 6.79 22.75
CA ALA A 137 12.50 7.97 22.97
C ALA A 137 12.31 9.04 21.88
N LYS A 138 11.97 8.62 20.65
CA LYS A 138 11.61 9.52 19.53
C LYS A 138 10.15 9.98 19.56
N GLY A 139 9.34 9.48 20.49
CA GLY A 139 7.90 9.75 20.55
C GLY A 139 7.09 9.08 19.44
N ILE A 140 7.64 8.02 18.83
CA ILE A 140 6.96 7.24 17.78
C ILE A 140 6.12 6.15 18.48
N PRO A 141 4.79 6.17 18.36
CA PRO A 141 3.93 5.14 18.92
C PRO A 141 4.17 3.79 18.25
N VAL A 142 4.21 2.72 19.04
CA VAL A 142 4.29 1.35 18.55
C VAL A 142 2.98 0.64 18.90
N VAL A 143 2.34 0.03 17.90
CA VAL A 143 1.14 -0.80 18.06
C VAL A 143 1.54 -2.26 17.86
N GLY A 144 1.36 -3.07 18.90
CA GLY A 144 1.54 -4.51 18.82
C GLY A 144 0.34 -5.16 18.14
N PHE A 145 0.56 -6.22 17.38
CA PHE A 145 -0.54 -7.05 16.87
C PHE A 145 -0.08 -8.48 16.63
N ASP A 146 -1.02 -9.44 16.68
CA ASP A 146 -0.78 -10.89 16.60
C ASP A 146 0.10 -11.46 17.73
N SER A 147 1.34 -11.00 17.83
CA SER A 147 2.35 -11.42 18.81
C SER A 147 3.04 -10.19 19.42
N GLY A 148 3.12 -10.15 20.76
CA GLY A 148 3.71 -9.04 21.50
C GLY A 148 5.18 -9.22 21.88
N VAL A 149 5.68 -8.25 22.65
CA VAL A 149 7.01 -8.28 23.31
C VAL A 149 6.83 -8.31 24.83
N ASP A 150 7.87 -8.68 25.58
CA ASP A 150 7.87 -8.59 27.05
C ASP A 150 8.24 -7.15 27.47
N SER A 151 7.36 -6.22 27.15
CA SER A 151 7.53 -4.79 27.41
C SER A 151 6.18 -4.08 27.32
N ASP A 152 6.01 -3.03 28.11
CA ASP A 152 4.82 -2.17 28.09
C ASP A 152 4.90 -1.04 27.03
N ILE A 153 5.92 -1.04 26.18
CA ILE A 153 6.10 0.00 25.15
C ILE A 153 4.99 -0.02 24.09
N PRO A 154 4.57 -1.17 23.54
CA PRO A 154 3.43 -1.19 22.62
C PRO A 154 2.15 -0.70 23.30
N VAL A 155 1.44 0.22 22.65
CA VAL A 155 0.26 0.90 23.24
C VAL A 155 -1.05 0.10 23.08
N ALA A 156 -1.01 -1.02 22.36
CA ALA A 156 -2.10 -1.99 22.18
C ALA A 156 -1.52 -3.36 21.80
#